data_AF-A0A955IHW5-F1
#
_entry.id   AF-A0A955IHW5-F1
#
_cell.length_a   1.000
_cell.length_b   1.000
_cell.length_c   1.000
_cell.angle_alpha   90.00
_cell.angle_beta   90.00
_cell.angle_gamma   90.00
#
_symmetry.space_group_name_H-M   'P 1'
#
loop_
_entity.id
_entity.type
_entity.pdbx_description
1 polymer ?
#
loop_
_entity_poly.entity_id
_entity_poly.type
_entity_poly.pdbx_seq_one_letter_code
_entity_poly.pdbx_strand_id
1 'polypeptide(L)' 'MAKKKNAAREFLWLQCTESGDLNYRTSVNTKGGMPEELKAGMKKYSPRLRKHTLHKIKKK' A
#
# COMPACT_ATOMS: atom_id res chain seq x y z
N MET A 1 -13.35 29.94 -0.47
CA MET A 1 -12.21 29.06 -0.85
C MET A 1 -12.12 27.92 0.17
N ALA A 2 -12.55 26.71 -0.18
CA ALA A 2 -12.63 25.60 0.76
C ALA A 2 -11.23 25.17 1.21
N LYS A 3 -10.92 25.34 2.51
CA LYS A 3 -9.69 24.84 3.14
C LYS A 3 -9.55 23.36 2.80
N LYS A 4 -8.56 23.00 1.98
CA LYS A 4 -8.17 21.61 1.70
C LYS A 4 -7.68 21.04 3.02
N LYS A 5 -8.60 20.44 3.79
CA LYS A 5 -8.31 19.80 5.08
C LYS A 5 -7.17 18.82 4.80
N ASN A 6 -6.03 19.07 5.44
CA ASN A 6 -4.81 18.29 5.36
C ASN A 6 -5.18 16.81 5.23
N ALA A 7 -4.93 16.24 4.04
CA ALA A 7 -5.48 14.93 3.68
C ALA A 7 -4.89 13.92 4.64
N ALA A 8 -5.66 13.57 5.68
CA ALA A 8 -5.29 12.61 6.69
C ALA A 8 -5.10 11.20 6.13
N ARG A 9 -5.30 11.02 4.82
CA ARG A 9 -5.13 9.77 4.08
C ARG A 9 -4.12 9.97 2.95
N GLU A 10 -3.05 9.21 3.01
CA GLU A 10 -2.11 9.04 1.90
C GLU A 10 -2.48 7.80 1.10
N PHE A 11 -2.33 7.87 -0.21
CA PHE A 11 -2.47 6.71 -1.07
C PHE A 11 -1.09 6.12 -1.34
N LEU A 12 -0.94 4.84 -1.03
CA LEU A 12 0.31 4.11 -1.18
C LEU A 12 0.13 2.96 -2.17
N TRP A 13 1.21 2.66 -2.88
CA TRP A 13 1.28 1.51 -3.75
C TRP A 13 1.90 0.33 -3.02
N LEU A 14 1.34 -0.84 -3.28
CA LEU A 14 1.80 -2.13 -2.79
C LEU A 14 2.56 -2.81 -3.92
N GLN A 15 3.85 -3.04 -3.69
CA GLN A 15 4.76 -3.71 -4.61
C GLN A 15 4.89 -5.18 -4.23
N CYS A 16 4.68 -6.08 -5.20
CA CYS A 16 4.96 -7.51 -5.04
C CYS A 16 6.47 -7.73 -4.84
N THR A 17 6.86 -8.49 -3.80
CA THR A 17 8.29 -8.76 -3.54
C THR A 17 8.93 -9.71 -4.55
N GLU A 18 8.14 -10.57 -5.18
CA GLU A 18 8.66 -11.58 -6.13
C GLU A 18 8.58 -11.13 -7.59
N SER A 19 7.54 -10.37 -7.97
CA SER A 19 7.36 -9.92 -9.36
C SER A 19 7.78 -8.47 -9.58
N GLY A 20 7.92 -7.68 -8.51
CA GLY A 20 8.23 -6.25 -8.59
C GLY A 20 7.08 -5.37 -9.08
N ASP A 21 5.93 -5.94 -9.44
CA ASP A 21 4.77 -5.19 -9.94
C ASP A 21 4.05 -4.39 -8.85
N LEU A 22 3.58 -3.21 -9.23
CA LEU A 22 2.77 -2.29 -8.41
C LEU A 22 1.29 -2.55 -8.68
N ASN A 23 0.74 -3.62 -8.09
CA ASN A 23 -0.59 -4.12 -8.43
C ASN A 23 -1.72 -3.47 -7.61
N TYR A 24 -1.45 -3.09 -6.36
CA TYR A 24 -2.49 -2.65 -5.45
C TYR A 24 -2.24 -1.25 -4.92
N ARG A 25 -3.33 -0.51 -4.74
CA ARG A 25 -3.33 0.81 -4.11
C ARG A 25 -4.16 0.76 -2.83
N THR A 26 -3.60 1.26 -1.74
CA THR A 26 -4.27 1.33 -0.44
C THR A 26 -4.26 2.76 0.08
N SER A 27 -5.37 3.19 0.68
CA SER A 27 -5.46 4.45 1.39
C SER A 27 -5.13 4.21 2.85
N VAL A 28 -4.04 4.79 3.34
CA VAL A 28 -3.66 4.70 4.76
C VAL A 28 -3.92 6.03 5.44
N ASN A 29 -4.47 5.99 6.66
CA ASN A 29 -4.72 7.19 7.45
C ASN A 29 -3.44 7.59 8.21
N THR A 30 -2.78 8.66 7.79
CA THR A 30 -1.56 9.20 8.41
C THR A 30 -1.79 9.87 9.76
N LYS A 31 -3.05 10.14 10.13
CA LYS A 31 -3.39 10.83 11.39
C LYS A 31 -3.15 10.02 12.67
N GLY A 32 -2.93 8.71 12.58
CA GLY A 32 -2.79 7.80 13.73
C GLY A 32 -1.53 6.94 13.74
N GLY A 33 -0.52 7.30 12.92
CA GLY A 33 0.60 6.41 12.64
C GLY A 33 0.25 5.40 11.56
N MET A 34 1.23 5.02 10.74
CA MET A 34 0.99 3.98 9.74
C MET A 34 0.76 2.65 10.45
N PRO A 35 -0.31 1.91 10.14
CA PRO A 35 -0.49 0.57 10.67
C PRO A 35 0.75 -0.26 10.29
N GLU A 36 1.49 -0.71 11.30
CA GLU A 36 2.74 -1.44 11.15
C GLU A 36 2.53 -2.72 10.34
N GLU A 37 1.35 -3.31 10.42
CA GLU A 37 0.88 -4.45 9.64
C GLU A 37 0.86 -4.18 8.12
N LEU A 38 0.50 -2.97 7.71
CA LEU A 38 0.51 -2.55 6.31
C LEU A 38 1.94 -2.35 5.81
N LYS A 39 2.85 -1.95 6.70
CA LYS A 39 4.30 -1.85 6.43
C LYS A 39 4.97 -3.24 6.38
N ALA A 40 4.52 -4.17 7.23
CA ALA A 40 5.00 -5.56 7.30
C ALA A 40 4.67 -6.34 6.01
N GLY A 41 3.60 -5.95 5.32
CA GLY A 41 3.26 -6.43 3.98
C GLY A 41 2.09 -7.41 4.01
N MET A 42 1.24 -7.31 2.98
CA MET A 42 0.03 -8.13 2.86
C MET A 42 0.22 -9.23 1.83
N LYS A 43 -0.26 -10.45 2.14
CA LYS A 43 -0.32 -11.53 1.16
C LYS A 43 -1.47 -11.24 0.18
N LYS A 44 -1.12 -10.86 -1.05
CA LYS A 44 -2.08 -10.64 -2.14
C LYS A 44 -1.74 -11.51 -3.33
N TYR A 45 -2.76 -11.79 -4.13
CA TYR A 45 -2.61 -12.59 -5.33
C TYR A 45 -1.80 -11.83 -6.39
N SER A 46 -0.71 -12.41 -6.88
CA SER A 46 0.02 -11.88 -8.04
C SER A 46 -0.43 -12.63 -9.29
N PRO A 47 -1.08 -11.98 -10.27
CA PRO A 47 -1.56 -12.64 -11.48
C PRO A 47 -0.43 -13.19 -12.36
N ARG A 48 0.78 -12.62 -12.27
CA ARG A 48 1.95 -13.08 -13.05
C ARG A 48 2.49 -14.41 -12.55
N LEU A 49 2.55 -14.58 -11.23
CA LEU A 49 3.05 -15.81 -10.59
C LEU A 49 1.93 -16.80 -10.25
N ARG A 50 0.66 -16.41 -10.45
CA ARG A 50 -0.55 -17.18 -10.11
C ARG A 50 -0.57 -17.71 -8.67
N LYS A 51 0.06 -16.99 -7.74
CA LYS A 51 0.16 -17.36 -6.32
C LYS A 51 0.00 -16.13 -5.43
N HIS A 52 -0.32 -16.36 -4.17
CA HIS A 52 -0.36 -15.29 -3.16
C HIS A 52 1.06 -14.98 -2.69
N THR A 53 1.50 -13.77 -2.96
CA THR A 53 2.84 -13.28 -2.63
C THR A 53 2.76 -12.13 -1.65
N LEU A 54 3.87 -11.86 -0.96
CA LEU A 54 3.97 -10.70 -0.07
C LEU A 54 4.06 -9.43 -0.91
N HIS A 55 3.15 -8.50 -0.63
CA HIS A 55 3.15 -7.17 -1.22
C HIS A 55 3.51 -6.16 -0.13
N LYS A 56 4.65 -5.48 -0.31
CA LYS A 56 5.15 -4.46 0.62
C LYS A 56 4.75 -3.07 0.14
N ILE A 57 4.51 -2.17 1.08
CA ILE A 57 4.27 -0.77 0.75
C ILE A 57 5.56 -0.15 0.21
N LYS A 58 5.46 0.45 -0.98
CA LYS A 58 6.47 1.35 -1.50
C LYS A 58 5.96 2.78 -1.33
N LYS A 59 6.56 3.52 -0.41
CA LYS A 59 6.41 4.98 -0.38
C LYS A 59 7.30 5.56 -1.48
N LYS A 60 6.78 6.52 -2.25
CA LYS A 60 7.62 7.42 -3.04
C LYS A 60 8.05 8.57 -2.14
#